data_AF-A0A3L8PJF3-F1
#
_entry.id   AF-A0A3L8PJF3-F1
#
_cell.length_a   1.000
_cell.length_b   1.000
_cell.length_c   1.000
_cell.angle_alpha   90.00
_cell.angle_beta   90.00
_cell.angle_gamma   90.00
#
_symmetry.space_group_name_H-M   'P 1'
#
loop_
_entity.id
_entity.type
_entity.pdbx_description
1 polymer ?
#
loop_
_entity_poly.entity_id
_entity_poly.type
_entity_poly.pdbx_seq_one_letter_code
_entity_poly.pdbx_strand_id
1 'polypeptide(L)'
;MTTEPALDAVAVATTVAVLASYVGVGGVGAWSGGLLLGVTAGIAARLGVRQVAVDRGLAPLRPAGDRLRGRIYVETRIRAPLDRVWALTQEPEQHARWDLRFGRIEPVGSDAGALRFSYSTLGVAGQGVHVGDRWRQSGGATSSLRFASSHRLSPIAEGAGYWRYEPSGEGLRFLTGYDYRPRYPHIDLVFRPLMAWATAWSFDRLRLWAERHQRPGRSLVVAFADFGVRCATVAVAGVAGDGLTAAAAAILMRWVPVLPCVPSASRCLRHPPDARSGTAPQALATLEDA
;
A
#
# COMPACT_ATOMS: atom_id res chain seq x y z
N MET A 1 8.65 16.83 -46.46
CA MET A 1 8.24 17.56 -45.24
C MET A 1 6.80 17.16 -44.96
N THR A 2 6.61 16.14 -44.13
CA THR A 2 5.30 15.61 -43.74
C THR A 2 5.32 15.45 -42.23
N THR A 3 4.54 16.28 -41.56
CA THR A 3 4.34 16.35 -40.12
C THR A 3 3.75 15.05 -39.57
N GLU A 4 4.30 14.57 -38.45
CA GLU A 4 3.70 13.53 -37.60
C GLU A 4 2.25 13.88 -37.22
N PRO A 5 1.35 12.90 -37.09
CA PRO A 5 0.15 13.11 -36.31
C PRO A 5 0.55 13.07 -34.82
N ALA A 6 0.42 14.21 -34.16
CA ALA A 6 0.44 14.32 -32.71
C ALA A 6 -0.57 13.32 -32.12
N LEU A 7 -0.06 12.24 -31.52
CA LEU A 7 -0.83 11.44 -30.58
C LEU A 7 -1.20 12.37 -29.42
N ASP A 8 -2.46 12.80 -29.45
CA ASP A 8 -3.01 13.93 -28.73
C ASP A 8 -2.61 13.97 -27.25
N ALA A 9 -1.97 15.09 -26.87
CA ALA A 9 -1.71 15.45 -25.48
C ALA A 9 -2.98 15.39 -24.61
N VAL A 10 -4.16 15.50 -25.22
CA VAL A 10 -5.48 15.35 -24.59
C VAL A 10 -5.75 13.89 -24.17
N ALA A 11 -5.40 12.89 -24.97
CA ALA A 11 -5.57 11.48 -24.63
C ALA A 11 -4.65 11.05 -23.47
N VAL A 12 -3.43 11.59 -23.45
CA VAL A 12 -2.47 11.39 -22.37
C VAL A 12 -2.93 12.06 -21.08
N ALA A 13 -3.38 13.32 -21.13
CA ALA A 13 -3.91 14.03 -19.98
C ALA A 13 -5.17 13.36 -19.39
N THR A 14 -6.02 12.82 -20.26
CA THR A 14 -7.24 12.10 -19.89
C THR A 14 -6.93 10.76 -19.20
N THR A 15 -5.96 10.01 -19.71
CA THR A 15 -5.48 8.77 -19.07
C THR A 15 -4.87 9.04 -17.68
N VAL A 16 -4.13 10.15 -17.53
CA VAL A 16 -3.56 10.59 -16.26
C VAL A 16 -4.64 11.02 -15.26
N ALA A 17 -5.71 11.68 -15.71
CA ALA A 17 -6.85 12.04 -14.87
C ALA A 17 -7.64 10.80 -14.37
N VAL A 18 -7.73 9.75 -15.19
CA VAL A 18 -8.36 8.47 -14.80
C VAL A 18 -7.48 7.70 -13.80
N LEU A 19 -6.16 7.74 -13.94
CA LEU A 19 -5.23 7.21 -12.93
C LEU A 19 -5.32 8.02 -11.61
N ALA A 20 -5.39 9.34 -11.68
CA ALA A 20 -5.49 10.21 -10.50
C ALA A 20 -6.82 10.04 -9.73
N SER A 21 -7.92 9.74 -10.44
CA SER A 21 -9.23 9.47 -9.83
C SER A 21 -9.29 8.13 -9.09
N TYR A 22 -8.47 7.15 -9.44
CA TYR A 22 -8.28 5.92 -8.65
C TYR A 22 -7.42 6.11 -7.40
N VAL A 23 -6.41 7.00 -7.47
CA VAL A 23 -5.48 7.24 -6.35
C VAL A 23 -6.11 8.14 -5.27
N GLY A 24 -7.20 8.85 -5.57
CA GLY A 24 -7.92 9.64 -4.57
C GLY A 24 -7.02 10.68 -3.89
N VAL A 25 -6.12 11.31 -4.65
CA VAL A 25 -5.32 12.44 -4.16
C VAL A 25 -6.17 13.69 -4.28
N GLY A 26 -6.78 14.08 -3.17
CA GLY A 26 -7.23 15.47 -2.99
C GLY A 26 -6.00 16.35 -2.83
N GLY A 27 -5.73 17.20 -3.83
CA GLY A 27 -4.88 18.37 -3.71
C GLY A 27 -3.37 18.12 -3.79
N VAL A 28 -2.83 17.97 -5.00
CA VAL A 28 -1.56 18.61 -5.40
C VAL A 28 -1.63 18.86 -6.91
N GLY A 29 -1.26 20.07 -7.33
CA GLY A 29 -1.28 20.53 -8.72
C GLY A 29 -0.49 19.63 -9.67
N ALA A 30 -0.92 19.71 -10.93
CA ALA A 30 -0.36 19.04 -12.10
C ALA A 30 1.18 18.97 -12.10
N TRP A 31 1.76 17.79 -12.36
CA TRP A 31 2.89 17.52 -13.26
C TRP A 31 3.07 15.98 -13.40
N SER A 32 2.83 15.49 -14.62
CA SER A 32 3.35 14.24 -15.24
C SER A 32 3.35 12.91 -14.44
N GLY A 33 2.20 12.21 -14.43
CA GLY A 33 2.06 10.81 -14.00
C GLY A 33 2.34 9.75 -15.09
N GLY A 34 3.17 10.09 -16.10
CA GLY A 34 3.44 9.25 -17.27
C GLY A 34 4.73 8.42 -17.25
N LEU A 35 5.53 8.46 -16.17
CA LEU A 35 6.90 7.91 -16.21
C LEU A 35 7.26 6.91 -15.10
N LEU A 36 6.33 6.51 -14.22
CA LEU A 36 6.70 5.73 -13.03
C LEU A 36 6.74 4.20 -13.19
N LEU A 37 6.33 3.64 -14.34
CA LEU A 37 6.40 2.19 -14.59
C LEU A 37 7.42 1.79 -15.68
N GLY A 38 7.92 2.74 -16.49
CA GLY A 38 8.89 2.47 -17.56
C GLY A 38 10.36 2.69 -17.20
N VAL A 39 10.67 3.55 -16.22
CA VAL A 39 12.06 3.96 -15.93
C VAL A 39 12.79 3.01 -14.99
N THR A 40 12.09 2.31 -14.09
CA THR A 40 12.71 1.36 -13.15
C THR A 40 13.16 0.05 -13.82
N ALA A 41 12.43 -0.43 -14.85
CA ALA A 41 12.82 -1.63 -15.59
C ALA A 41 13.97 -1.37 -16.60
N GLY A 42 14.04 -0.17 -17.19
CA GLY A 42 15.05 0.18 -18.19
C GLY A 42 16.46 0.44 -17.62
N ILE A 43 16.57 0.83 -16.35
CA ILE A 43 17.88 1.09 -15.69
C ILE A 43 18.50 -0.22 -15.16
N ALA A 44 17.68 -1.19 -14.73
CA ALA A 44 18.15 -2.47 -14.19
C ALA A 44 18.89 -3.33 -15.23
N ALA A 45 18.50 -3.26 -16.50
CA ALA A 45 19.16 -4.03 -17.58
C ALA A 45 20.55 -3.48 -17.97
N ARG A 46 20.87 -2.21 -17.62
CA ARG A 46 22.11 -1.54 -18.04
C ARG A 46 23.26 -1.55 -17.04
N LEU A 47 23.05 -1.95 -15.78
CA LEU A 47 24.01 -1.70 -14.70
C LEU A 47 24.79 -2.91 -14.15
N GLY A 48 24.67 -4.10 -14.74
CA GLY A 48 25.64 -5.21 -14.54
C GLY A 48 26.12 -5.41 -13.09
N VAL A 49 25.21 -5.42 -12.12
CA VAL A 49 25.56 -5.27 -10.70
C VAL A 49 26.09 -6.58 -10.13
N ARG A 50 27.41 -6.63 -9.88
CA ARG A 50 28.03 -7.58 -8.93
C ARG A 50 27.80 -7.10 -7.49
N GLN A 51 27.57 -8.05 -6.58
CA GLN A 51 27.36 -7.78 -5.16
C GLN A 51 28.55 -7.06 -4.54
N VAL A 52 28.27 -5.99 -3.78
CA VAL A 52 29.23 -5.38 -2.87
C VAL A 52 28.66 -5.51 -1.46
N ALA A 53 29.38 -6.24 -0.61
CA ALA A 53 29.14 -6.25 0.83
C ALA A 53 29.49 -4.87 1.39
N VAL A 54 28.59 -4.25 2.16
CA VAL A 54 28.92 -3.04 2.92
C VAL A 54 28.37 -3.14 4.34
N ASP A 55 29.36 -3.01 5.21
CA ASP A 55 29.46 -2.72 6.63
C ASP A 55 28.24 -2.36 7.48
N ARG A 56 28.28 -2.89 8.71
CA ARG A 56 27.34 -2.67 9.81
C ARG A 56 27.72 -1.38 10.55
N GLY A 57 26.86 -0.38 10.48
CA GLY A 57 26.98 0.81 11.34
C GLY A 57 26.07 1.94 10.89
N LEU A 58 24.78 1.87 11.21
CA LEU A 58 23.83 2.97 10.98
C LEU A 58 23.03 3.24 12.25
N ALA A 59 22.86 4.53 12.53
CA ALA A 59 22.27 5.05 13.76
C ALA A 59 20.82 4.57 14.00
N PRO A 60 20.40 4.38 15.26
CA PRO A 60 19.09 3.84 15.60
C PRO A 60 17.93 4.75 15.19
N LEU A 61 16.80 4.12 14.85
CA LEU A 61 15.51 4.76 14.58
C LEU A 61 15.11 5.71 15.74
N ARG A 62 14.52 6.86 15.39
CA ARG A 62 13.94 7.79 16.38
C ARG A 62 12.92 7.05 17.27
N PRO A 63 12.94 7.25 18.59
CA PRO A 63 12.08 6.52 19.51
C PRO A 63 10.59 6.72 19.17
N ALA A 64 9.82 5.65 19.36
CA ALA A 64 8.37 5.59 19.16
C ALA A 64 7.62 6.41 20.23
N GLY A 65 7.82 7.73 20.25
CA GLY A 65 7.20 8.63 21.23
C GLY A 65 6.66 9.95 20.67
N ASP A 66 7.06 10.35 19.45
CA ASP A 66 6.71 11.67 18.94
C ASP A 66 5.43 11.69 18.09
N ARG A 67 4.59 12.71 18.32
CA ARG A 67 3.24 12.87 17.77
C ARG A 67 3.22 12.87 16.23
N LEU A 68 2.52 11.88 15.64
CA LEU A 68 1.76 11.77 14.37
C LEU A 68 2.17 12.52 13.06
N ARG A 69 3.11 13.45 13.03
CA ARG A 69 3.47 14.16 11.78
C ARG A 69 4.30 13.22 10.90
N GLY A 70 3.68 12.75 9.80
CA GLY A 70 4.30 11.87 8.81
C GLY A 70 3.92 10.39 8.92
N ARG A 71 3.25 9.96 10.00
CA ARG A 71 2.85 8.55 10.15
C ARG A 71 1.74 8.15 9.20
N ILE A 72 1.85 6.96 8.61
CA ILE A 72 0.77 6.36 7.84
C ILE A 72 -0.13 5.60 8.79
N TYR A 73 -1.41 5.93 8.76
CA TYR A 73 -2.45 5.21 9.48
C TYR A 73 -3.54 4.76 8.51
N VAL A 74 -3.99 3.51 8.66
CA VAL A 74 -5.11 2.96 7.90
C VAL A 74 -5.92 2.04 8.81
N GLU A 75 -7.24 2.19 8.80
CA GLU A 75 -8.18 1.32 9.50
C GLU A 75 -9.31 0.87 8.57
N THR A 76 -9.72 -0.39 8.74
CA THR A 76 -10.93 -0.95 8.13
C THR A 76 -11.72 -1.78 9.14
N ARG A 77 -13.03 -1.87 8.94
CA ARG A 77 -13.90 -2.80 9.69
C ARG A 77 -14.07 -4.06 8.86
N ILE A 78 -13.87 -5.21 9.49
CA ILE A 78 -14.00 -6.52 8.85
C ILE A 78 -15.04 -7.34 9.63
N ARG A 79 -16.14 -7.68 8.97
CA ARG A 79 -17.16 -8.59 9.49
C ARG A 79 -16.73 -10.05 9.33
N ALA A 80 -15.68 -10.42 10.05
CA ALA A 80 -15.15 -11.77 10.13
C ALA A 80 -14.55 -12.04 11.51
N PRO A 81 -14.49 -13.30 11.96
CA PRO A 81 -13.84 -13.66 13.22
C PRO A 81 -12.36 -13.25 13.24
N LEU A 82 -11.86 -12.88 14.43
CA LEU A 82 -10.46 -12.49 14.63
C LEU A 82 -9.49 -13.55 14.12
N ASP A 83 -9.75 -14.82 14.45
CA ASP A 83 -8.90 -15.94 14.07
C ASP A 83 -8.72 -16.07 12.55
N ARG A 84 -9.78 -15.76 11.80
CA ARG A 84 -9.72 -15.75 10.33
C ARG A 84 -8.84 -14.62 9.84
N VAL A 85 -9.06 -13.40 10.32
CA VAL A 85 -8.26 -12.24 9.89
C VAL A 85 -6.80 -12.43 10.30
N TRP A 86 -6.54 -12.95 11.50
CA TRP A 86 -5.21 -13.30 11.99
C TRP A 86 -4.52 -14.30 11.07
N ALA A 87 -5.18 -15.39 10.70
CA ALA A 87 -4.59 -16.37 9.78
C ALA A 87 -4.26 -15.77 8.40
N LEU A 88 -5.17 -14.97 7.83
CA LEU A 88 -4.95 -14.31 6.53
C LEU A 88 -3.79 -13.29 6.56
N THR A 89 -3.46 -12.74 7.72
CA THR A 89 -2.52 -11.63 7.89
C THR A 89 -1.16 -12.09 8.40
N GLN A 90 -1.09 -13.14 9.23
CA GLN A 90 0.16 -13.64 9.80
C GLN A 90 0.79 -14.76 8.97
N GLU A 91 0.02 -15.51 8.16
CA GLU A 91 0.59 -16.54 7.28
C GLU A 91 1.26 -15.89 6.06
N PRO A 92 2.60 -16.03 5.85
CA PRO A 92 3.34 -15.32 4.80
C PRO A 92 2.77 -15.53 3.39
N GLU A 93 2.41 -16.76 3.05
CA GLU A 93 1.83 -17.08 1.74
C GLU A 93 0.46 -16.44 1.52
N GLN A 94 -0.32 -16.28 2.58
CA GLN A 94 -1.63 -15.64 2.49
C GLN A 94 -1.48 -14.12 2.44
N HIS A 95 -0.58 -13.56 3.26
CA HIS A 95 -0.30 -12.14 3.33
C HIS A 95 0.13 -11.58 1.97
N ALA A 96 1.13 -12.20 1.33
CA ALA A 96 1.63 -11.76 0.02
C ALA A 96 0.54 -11.73 -1.08
N ARG A 97 -0.54 -12.51 -0.93
CA ARG A 97 -1.60 -12.57 -1.96
C ARG A 97 -2.47 -11.33 -1.98
N TRP A 98 -2.73 -10.69 -0.84
CA TRP A 98 -3.66 -9.55 -0.75
C TRP A 98 -2.96 -8.19 -0.63
N ASP A 99 -1.75 -8.14 -0.07
CA ASP A 99 -1.03 -6.90 0.20
C ASP A 99 -0.21 -6.42 -1.00
N LEU A 100 -0.53 -5.23 -1.53
CA LEU A 100 0.22 -4.63 -2.64
C LEU A 100 1.66 -4.26 -2.27
N ARG A 101 1.95 -4.11 -0.98
CA ARG A 101 3.25 -3.66 -0.48
C ARG A 101 4.26 -4.81 -0.40
N PHE A 102 3.77 -6.05 -0.34
CA PHE A 102 4.59 -7.26 -0.18
C PHE A 102 4.26 -8.27 -1.29
N GLY A 103 5.17 -8.42 -2.25
CA GLY A 103 4.99 -9.39 -3.35
C GLY A 103 5.31 -10.83 -2.95
N ARG A 104 6.32 -11.00 -2.11
CA ARG A 104 6.78 -12.29 -1.55
C ARG A 104 7.31 -12.05 -0.15
N ILE A 105 7.03 -12.99 0.75
CA ILE A 105 7.47 -12.98 2.14
C ILE A 105 8.00 -14.38 2.44
N GLU A 106 9.25 -14.48 2.88
CA GLU A 106 9.89 -15.76 3.17
C GLU A 106 10.42 -15.74 4.62
N PRO A 107 9.96 -16.68 5.48
CA PRO A 107 10.53 -16.84 6.81
C PRO A 107 12.03 -17.20 6.71
N VAL A 108 12.85 -16.48 7.47
CA VAL A 108 14.30 -16.74 7.54
C VAL A 108 14.66 -17.47 8.83
N GLY A 109 13.93 -17.21 9.91
CA GLY A 109 14.10 -17.89 11.20
C GLY A 109 13.33 -17.19 12.31
N SER A 110 13.43 -17.73 13.52
CA SER A 110 12.86 -17.13 14.73
C SER A 110 13.89 -17.03 15.83
N ASP A 111 13.91 -15.92 16.55
CA ASP A 111 14.79 -15.70 17.70
C ASP A 111 14.02 -15.01 18.82
N ALA A 112 14.14 -15.53 20.06
CA ALA A 112 13.47 -15.00 21.26
C ALA A 112 11.98 -14.65 21.10
N GLY A 113 11.23 -15.39 20.27
CA GLY A 113 9.80 -15.13 19.98
C GLY A 113 9.51 -14.14 18.85
N ALA A 114 10.55 -13.55 18.24
CA ALA A 114 10.45 -12.72 17.05
C ALA A 114 10.72 -13.53 15.78
N LEU A 115 9.86 -13.40 14.77
CA LEU A 115 10.06 -14.02 13.46
C LEU A 115 10.80 -13.05 12.53
N ARG A 116 11.93 -13.50 11.99
CA ARG A 116 12.68 -12.82 10.93
C ARG A 116 12.19 -13.29 9.57
N PHE A 117 12.00 -12.36 8.64
CA PHE A 117 11.55 -12.64 7.29
C PHE A 117 12.30 -11.78 6.27
N SER A 118 12.45 -12.28 5.05
CA SER A 118 12.80 -11.49 3.90
C SER A 118 11.53 -11.16 3.12
N TYR A 119 11.54 -10.04 2.41
CA TYR A 119 10.46 -9.70 1.49
C TYR A 119 10.99 -9.18 0.18
N SER A 120 10.20 -9.34 -0.88
CA SER A 120 10.47 -8.66 -2.14
C SER A 120 9.18 -8.20 -2.82
N THR A 121 9.27 -7.01 -3.44
CA THR A 121 8.17 -6.40 -4.18
C THR A 121 8.73 -5.72 -5.41
N LEU A 122 8.28 -6.14 -6.60
CA LEU A 122 8.72 -5.58 -7.89
C LEU A 122 10.27 -5.54 -8.04
N GLY A 123 10.95 -6.59 -7.56
CA GLY A 123 12.41 -6.70 -7.62
C GLY A 123 13.18 -5.92 -6.54
N VAL A 124 12.50 -5.17 -5.67
CA VAL A 124 13.10 -4.54 -4.49
C VAL A 124 13.05 -5.51 -3.33
N ALA A 125 14.20 -5.90 -2.80
CA ALA A 125 14.32 -6.80 -1.66
C ALA A 125 14.53 -6.05 -0.34
N GLY A 126 14.01 -6.60 0.74
CA GLY A 126 14.23 -6.12 2.10
C GLY A 126 14.11 -7.23 3.13
N GLN A 127 14.33 -6.86 4.39
CA GLN A 127 14.29 -7.74 5.54
C GLN A 127 13.39 -7.13 6.62
N GLY A 128 12.84 -7.97 7.47
CA GLY A 128 12.00 -7.55 8.56
C GLY A 128 12.01 -8.53 9.72
N VAL A 129 11.59 -8.01 10.86
CA VAL A 129 11.39 -8.77 12.08
C VAL A 129 10.00 -8.41 12.58
N HIS A 130 9.21 -9.40 12.99
CA HIS A 130 7.92 -9.15 13.60
C HIS A 130 7.67 -10.02 14.82
N VAL A 131 6.86 -9.49 15.75
CA VAL A 131 6.36 -10.18 16.93
C VAL A 131 4.85 -10.00 16.97
N GLY A 132 4.14 -11.12 17.10
CA GLY A 132 2.69 -11.14 17.29
C GLY A 132 2.34 -11.48 18.74
N ASP A 133 1.64 -10.57 19.41
CA ASP A 133 1.04 -10.82 20.72
C ASP A 133 -0.47 -11.09 20.55
N ARG A 134 -0.86 -12.34 20.80
CA ARG A 134 -2.27 -12.77 20.82
C ARG A 134 -2.75 -12.84 22.27
N TRP A 135 -4.05 -12.61 22.49
CA TRP A 135 -4.72 -12.73 23.79
C TRP A 135 -4.41 -11.61 24.79
N ARG A 136 -4.57 -10.34 24.36
CA ARG A 136 -4.75 -9.28 25.37
C ARG A 136 -5.96 -9.62 26.24
N GLN A 137 -5.93 -9.18 27.50
CA GLN A 137 -7.09 -9.26 28.42
C GLN A 137 -8.39 -8.69 27.81
N SER A 138 -8.27 -7.82 26.80
CA SER A 138 -9.38 -7.26 26.03
C SER A 138 -9.89 -8.13 24.85
N GLY A 139 -9.42 -9.38 24.70
CA GLY A 139 -9.78 -10.28 23.59
C GLY A 139 -9.20 -9.91 22.22
N GLY A 140 -8.33 -8.90 22.17
CA GLY A 140 -7.69 -8.43 20.93
C GLY A 140 -6.30 -9.01 20.70
N ALA A 141 -5.72 -8.65 19.56
CA ALA A 141 -4.35 -9.02 19.20
C ALA A 141 -3.56 -7.83 18.65
N THR A 142 -2.23 -7.92 18.66
CA THR A 142 -1.34 -6.90 18.10
C THR A 142 -0.18 -7.61 17.39
N SER A 143 0.25 -7.08 16.26
CA SER A 143 1.47 -7.53 15.58
C SER A 143 2.35 -6.31 15.37
N SER A 144 3.58 -6.35 15.85
CA SER A 144 4.55 -5.25 15.72
C SER A 144 5.66 -5.71 14.79
N LEU A 145 6.12 -4.84 13.90
CA LEU A 145 7.14 -5.19 12.92
C LEU A 145 8.13 -4.05 12.70
N ARG A 146 9.38 -4.40 12.46
CA ARG A 146 10.43 -3.55 11.92
C ARG A 146 10.86 -4.09 10.56
N PHE A 147 11.24 -3.20 9.68
CA PHE A 147 11.66 -3.55 8.33
C PHE A 147 12.74 -2.61 7.84
N ALA A 148 13.66 -3.14 7.04
CA ALA A 148 14.74 -2.40 6.42
C ALA A 148 14.97 -2.91 5.00
N SER A 149 15.60 -2.09 4.17
CA SER A 149 16.02 -2.49 2.84
C SER A 149 17.34 -1.83 2.47
N SER A 150 18.37 -2.64 2.30
CA SER A 150 19.66 -2.24 1.72
C SER A 150 19.61 -2.08 0.20
N HIS A 151 18.53 -2.53 -0.45
CA HIS A 151 18.37 -2.45 -1.90
C HIS A 151 18.36 -1.00 -2.38
N ARG A 152 19.22 -0.66 -3.34
CA ARG A 152 19.43 0.74 -3.80
C ARG A 152 18.16 1.40 -4.33
N LEU A 153 17.33 0.63 -5.03
CA LEU A 153 16.07 1.13 -5.59
C LEU A 153 14.97 1.32 -4.53
N SER A 154 15.18 0.91 -3.28
CA SER A 154 14.17 1.09 -2.23
C SER A 154 14.04 2.55 -1.82
N PRO A 155 12.84 3.15 -1.92
CA PRO A 155 12.57 4.47 -1.37
C PRO A 155 12.64 4.50 0.17
N ILE A 156 12.55 3.33 0.81
CA ILE A 156 12.58 3.16 2.26
C ILE A 156 13.97 2.66 2.69
N ALA A 157 14.59 3.34 3.66
CA ALA A 157 15.79 2.83 4.29
C ALA A 157 15.44 1.81 5.38
N GLU A 158 14.57 2.22 6.30
CA GLU A 158 14.13 1.47 7.47
C GLU A 158 12.80 2.02 7.97
N GLY A 159 12.02 1.19 8.66
CA GLY A 159 10.73 1.57 9.21
C GLY A 159 10.23 0.63 10.28
N ALA A 160 9.19 1.08 10.95
CA ALA A 160 8.57 0.38 12.07
C ALA A 160 7.06 0.60 12.02
N GLY A 161 6.31 -0.45 12.32
CA GLY A 161 4.86 -0.44 12.22
C GLY A 161 4.21 -1.45 13.14
N TYR A 162 2.90 -1.33 13.24
CA TYR A 162 2.10 -2.28 14.00
C TYR A 162 0.73 -2.45 13.35
N TRP A 163 0.12 -3.59 13.66
CA TRP A 163 -1.27 -3.94 13.40
C TRP A 163 -2.00 -4.16 14.71
N ARG A 164 -3.27 -3.78 14.76
CA ARG A 164 -4.18 -4.15 15.86
C ARG A 164 -5.43 -4.79 15.33
N TYR A 165 -5.89 -5.77 16.09
CA TYR A 165 -7.12 -6.51 15.88
C TYR A 165 -7.98 -6.25 17.11
N GLU A 166 -8.95 -5.35 16.97
CA GLU A 166 -9.83 -4.96 18.07
C GLU A 166 -11.23 -5.52 17.79
N PRO A 167 -11.70 -6.54 18.56
CA PRO A 167 -13.07 -7.04 18.43
C PRO A 167 -14.09 -5.91 18.53
N SER A 168 -15.10 -5.91 17.65
CA SER A 168 -16.12 -4.87 17.60
C SER A 168 -17.41 -5.40 17.00
N GLY A 169 -18.45 -5.56 17.82
CA GLY A 169 -19.77 -6.03 17.39
C GLY A 169 -19.68 -7.36 16.63
N GLU A 170 -20.17 -7.37 15.38
CA GLU A 170 -20.20 -8.55 14.49
C GLU A 170 -18.84 -8.90 13.84
N GLY A 171 -17.75 -8.22 14.20
CA GLY A 171 -16.45 -8.46 13.60
C GLY A 171 -15.32 -7.79 14.37
N LEU A 172 -14.42 -7.12 13.66
CA LEU A 172 -13.30 -6.42 14.26
C LEU A 172 -12.91 -5.16 13.49
N ARG A 173 -12.28 -4.23 14.20
CA ARG A 173 -11.48 -3.15 13.63
C ARG A 173 -10.07 -3.67 13.40
N PHE A 174 -9.63 -3.61 12.15
CA PHE A 174 -8.27 -3.92 11.75
C PHE A 174 -7.57 -2.63 11.35
N LEU A 175 -6.51 -2.28 12.06
CA LEU A 175 -5.79 -1.03 11.82
C LEU A 175 -4.29 -1.24 11.77
N THR A 176 -3.62 -0.33 11.10
CA THR A 176 -2.16 -0.20 11.10
C THR A 176 -1.75 1.24 11.34
N GLY A 177 -0.67 1.39 12.09
CA GLY A 177 0.12 2.61 12.13
C GLY A 177 1.57 2.27 11.85
N TYR A 178 2.20 2.98 10.92
CA TYR A 178 3.63 2.80 10.66
C TYR A 178 4.29 4.08 10.17
N ASP A 179 5.61 4.13 10.35
CA ASP A 179 6.46 5.18 9.83
C ASP A 179 7.75 4.58 9.29
N TYR A 180 8.42 5.32 8.44
CA TYR A 180 9.70 4.91 7.88
C TYR A 180 10.55 6.12 7.55
N ARG A 181 11.87 5.91 7.61
CA ARG A 181 12.86 6.86 7.14
C ARG A 181 13.00 6.72 5.62
N PRO A 182 12.67 7.75 4.84
CA PRO A 182 12.87 7.69 3.40
C PRO A 182 14.37 7.73 3.08
N ARG A 183 14.79 6.95 2.09
CA ARG A 183 16.12 7.03 1.49
C ARG A 183 16.27 8.27 0.61
N TYR A 184 15.17 8.65 -0.04
CA TYR A 184 15.09 9.79 -0.96
C TYR A 184 13.97 10.74 -0.51
N PRO A 185 14.26 11.80 0.28
CA PRO A 185 13.23 12.66 0.86
C PRO A 185 12.31 13.34 -0.16
N HIS A 186 12.81 13.71 -1.34
CA HIS A 186 12.02 14.33 -2.40
C HIS A 186 11.03 13.37 -3.05
N ILE A 187 11.36 12.06 -3.11
CA ILE A 187 10.44 11.02 -3.59
C ILE A 187 9.35 10.74 -2.54
N ASP A 188 9.68 10.89 -1.25
CA ASP A 188 8.76 10.57 -0.15
C ASP A 188 7.46 11.40 -0.19
N LEU A 189 7.51 12.62 -0.74
CA LEU A 189 6.33 13.49 -0.91
C LEU A 189 5.22 12.83 -1.73
N VAL A 190 5.58 12.00 -2.71
CA VAL A 190 4.64 11.25 -3.54
C VAL A 190 4.49 9.81 -3.04
N PHE A 191 5.58 9.22 -2.59
CA PHE A 191 5.63 7.82 -2.17
C PHE A 191 4.84 7.57 -0.88
N ARG A 192 4.87 8.47 0.09
CA ARG A 192 4.14 8.30 1.36
C ARG A 192 2.61 8.31 1.18
N PRO A 193 2.01 9.26 0.43
CA PRO A 193 0.60 9.16 0.06
C PRO A 193 0.25 7.89 -0.72
N LEU A 194 1.13 7.47 -1.64
CA LEU A 194 0.94 6.23 -2.40
C LEU A 194 0.94 4.99 -1.49
N MET A 195 1.85 4.94 -0.51
CA MET A 195 1.92 3.87 0.48
C MET A 195 0.66 3.82 1.37
N ALA A 196 0.13 4.99 1.77
CA ALA A 196 -1.13 5.06 2.49
C ALA A 196 -2.31 4.54 1.64
N TRP A 197 -2.36 4.93 0.36
CA TRP A 197 -3.37 4.43 -0.58
C TRP A 197 -3.25 2.92 -0.80
N ALA A 198 -2.04 2.41 -1.04
CA ALA A 198 -1.78 0.99 -1.29
C ALA A 198 -2.13 0.14 -0.06
N THR A 199 -1.85 0.64 1.14
CA THR A 199 -2.26 0.01 2.41
C THR A 199 -3.79 -0.06 2.50
N ALA A 200 -4.49 1.04 2.27
CA ALA A 200 -5.96 1.10 2.30
C ALA A 200 -6.62 0.18 1.26
N TRP A 201 -6.09 0.16 0.02
CA TRP A 201 -6.59 -0.74 -1.01
C TRP A 201 -6.39 -2.21 -0.63
N SER A 202 -5.21 -2.54 -0.07
CA SER A 202 -4.88 -3.89 0.41
C SER A 202 -5.79 -4.33 1.54
N PHE A 203 -6.11 -3.42 2.47
CA PHE A 203 -7.02 -3.69 3.58
C PHE A 203 -8.45 -3.98 3.10
N ASP A 204 -8.96 -3.24 2.11
CA ASP A 204 -10.28 -3.53 1.53
C ASP A 204 -10.28 -4.85 0.75
N ARG A 205 -9.17 -5.19 0.07
CA ARG A 205 -9.00 -6.51 -0.58
C ARG A 205 -8.95 -7.66 0.42
N LEU A 206 -8.27 -7.47 1.55
CA LEU A 206 -8.29 -8.42 2.68
C LEU A 206 -9.72 -8.56 3.22
N ARG A 207 -10.43 -7.44 3.44
CA ARG A 207 -11.83 -7.44 3.88
C ARG A 207 -12.71 -8.26 2.94
N LEU A 208 -12.61 -8.06 1.63
CA LEU A 208 -13.37 -8.85 0.64
C LEU A 208 -13.07 -10.35 0.72
N TRP A 209 -11.81 -10.72 0.98
CA TRP A 209 -11.45 -12.12 1.13
C TRP A 209 -11.96 -12.71 2.45
N ALA A 210 -11.86 -11.95 3.54
CA ALA A 210 -12.30 -12.34 4.87
C ALA A 210 -13.83 -12.44 4.98
N GLU A 211 -14.59 -11.49 4.42
CA GLU A 211 -16.05 -11.44 4.54
C GLU A 211 -16.76 -12.27 3.47
N ARG A 212 -16.26 -12.26 2.22
CA ARG A 212 -16.99 -12.79 1.06
C ARG A 212 -16.29 -13.95 0.37
N HIS A 213 -15.19 -14.45 0.93
CA HIS A 213 -14.37 -15.48 0.32
C HIS A 213 -13.85 -15.12 -1.09
N GLN A 214 -13.87 -13.83 -1.46
CA GLN A 214 -13.39 -13.37 -2.74
C GLN A 214 -11.86 -13.44 -2.76
N ARG A 215 -11.31 -14.45 -3.45
CA ARG A 215 -9.86 -14.67 -3.50
C ARG A 215 -9.14 -13.42 -4.03
N PRO A 216 -7.93 -13.10 -3.53
CA PRO A 216 -7.23 -11.87 -3.91
C PRO A 216 -7.00 -11.74 -5.41
N GLY A 217 -6.76 -12.84 -6.14
CA GLY A 217 -6.65 -12.82 -7.60
C GLY A 217 -7.94 -12.40 -8.31
N ARG A 218 -9.11 -12.80 -7.81
CA ARG A 218 -10.41 -12.36 -8.35
C ARG A 218 -10.62 -10.87 -8.09
N SER A 219 -10.22 -10.36 -6.93
CA SER A 219 -10.28 -8.92 -6.64
C SER A 219 -9.44 -8.08 -7.59
N LEU A 220 -8.28 -8.58 -8.04
CA LEU A 220 -7.47 -7.91 -9.06
C LEU A 220 -8.19 -7.91 -10.41
N VAL A 221 -8.69 -9.07 -10.86
CA VAL A 221 -9.42 -9.17 -12.15
C VAL A 221 -10.62 -8.20 -12.18
N VAL A 222 -11.40 -8.16 -11.11
CA VAL A 222 -12.57 -7.28 -11.00
C VAL A 222 -12.16 -5.80 -10.93
N ALA A 223 -11.04 -5.47 -10.27
CA ALA A 223 -10.50 -4.11 -10.28
C ALA A 223 -10.02 -3.68 -11.67
N PHE A 224 -9.33 -4.55 -12.42
CA PHE A 224 -8.92 -4.25 -13.79
C PHE A 224 -10.12 -4.11 -14.73
N ALA A 225 -11.17 -4.92 -14.55
CA ALA A 225 -12.40 -4.79 -15.32
C ALA A 225 -13.11 -3.46 -15.04
N ASP A 226 -13.27 -3.08 -13.77
CA ASP A 226 -13.85 -1.78 -13.38
C ASP A 226 -13.04 -0.61 -13.95
N PHE A 227 -11.71 -0.67 -13.88
CA PHE A 227 -10.83 0.33 -14.47
C PHE A 227 -10.99 0.40 -15.99
N GLY A 228 -11.00 -0.76 -16.66
CA GLY A 228 -11.17 -0.86 -18.11
C GLY A 228 -12.50 -0.26 -18.59
N VAL A 229 -13.60 -0.54 -17.88
CA VAL A 229 -14.92 0.03 -18.18
C VAL A 229 -14.92 1.55 -18.02
N ARG A 230 -14.30 2.08 -16.96
CA ARG A 230 -14.19 3.53 -16.74
C ARG A 230 -13.36 4.20 -17.82
N CYS A 231 -12.21 3.63 -18.17
CA CYS A 231 -11.37 4.11 -19.28
C CYS A 231 -12.11 4.06 -20.63
N ALA A 232 -12.80 2.95 -20.92
CA ALA A 232 -13.57 2.82 -22.15
C ALA A 232 -14.70 3.86 -22.22
N THR A 233 -15.38 4.13 -21.11
CA THR A 233 -16.43 5.17 -21.04
C THR A 233 -15.88 6.55 -21.39
N VAL A 234 -14.72 6.90 -20.81
CA VAL A 234 -14.05 8.18 -21.09
C VAL A 234 -13.56 8.25 -22.55
N ALA A 235 -13.01 7.16 -23.07
CA ALA A 235 -12.57 7.08 -24.46
C ALA A 235 -13.74 7.21 -25.44
N VAL A 236 -14.86 6.52 -25.20
CA VAL A 236 -16.08 6.64 -26.01
C VAL A 236 -16.62 8.07 -25.96
N ALA A 237 -16.62 8.72 -24.79
CA ALA A 237 -17.03 10.12 -24.68
C ALA A 237 -16.14 11.07 -25.50
N GLY A 238 -14.84 10.80 -25.57
CA GLY A 238 -13.92 11.57 -26.42
C GLY A 238 -14.08 11.30 -27.91
N VAL A 239 -14.35 10.05 -28.31
CA VAL A 239 -14.56 9.68 -29.72
C VAL A 239 -15.90 10.19 -30.25
N ALA A 240 -16.96 10.14 -29.42
CA ALA A 240 -18.29 10.59 -29.79
C ALA A 240 -18.48 12.12 -29.70
N GLY A 241 -17.60 12.81 -28.97
CA GLY A 241 -17.66 14.25 -28.73
C GLY A 241 -16.31 14.91 -28.97
N ASP A 242 -15.88 15.69 -28.01
CA ASP A 242 -14.62 16.42 -28.02
C ASP A 242 -13.81 16.18 -26.73
N GLY A 243 -12.65 16.84 -26.62
CA GLY A 243 -11.80 16.76 -25.43
C GLY A 243 -12.50 17.24 -24.14
N LEU A 244 -13.43 18.19 -24.25
CA LEU A 244 -14.21 18.68 -23.10
C LEU A 244 -15.19 17.62 -22.61
N THR A 245 -15.83 16.91 -23.54
CA THR A 245 -16.75 15.80 -23.25
C THR A 245 -16.01 14.65 -22.58
N ALA A 246 -14.81 14.30 -23.06
CA ALA A 246 -13.94 13.32 -22.40
C ALA A 246 -13.53 13.74 -20.98
N ALA A 247 -13.13 15.00 -20.80
CA ALA A 247 -12.77 15.55 -19.49
C ALA A 247 -13.96 15.54 -18.52
N ALA A 248 -15.14 15.96 -18.98
CA ALA A 248 -16.37 15.91 -18.19
C ALA A 248 -16.73 14.47 -17.78
N ALA A 249 -16.63 13.50 -18.71
CA ALA A 249 -16.83 12.09 -18.41
C ALA A 249 -15.84 11.58 -17.35
N ALA A 250 -14.56 11.93 -17.45
CA ALA A 250 -13.55 11.55 -16.45
C ALA A 250 -13.86 12.14 -15.06
N ILE A 251 -14.30 13.39 -15.00
CA ILE A 251 -14.70 14.05 -13.74
C ILE A 251 -15.94 13.36 -13.16
N LEU A 252 -16.96 13.08 -13.97
CA LEU A 252 -18.17 12.39 -13.52
C LEU A 252 -17.86 10.97 -13.02
N MET A 253 -16.96 10.25 -13.69
CA MET A 253 -16.54 8.90 -13.27
C MET A 253 -15.92 8.88 -11.87
N ARG A 254 -15.34 9.99 -11.39
CA ARG A 254 -14.86 10.10 -10.00
C ARG A 254 -15.97 9.94 -8.96
N TRP A 255 -17.19 10.32 -9.31
CA TRP A 255 -18.36 10.24 -8.43
C TRP A 255 -19.14 8.94 -8.59
N VAL A 256 -18.89 8.18 -9.64
CA VAL A 256 -19.51 6.86 -9.84
C VAL A 256 -18.98 5.90 -8.77
N PRO A 257 -19.85 5.37 -7.89
CA PRO A 257 -19.42 4.53 -6.78
C PRO A 257 -18.76 3.26 -7.29
N VAL A 258 -17.68 2.87 -6.62
CA VAL A 258 -16.98 1.61 -6.89
C VAL A 258 -17.83 0.45 -6.39
N LEU A 259 -18.12 -0.52 -7.25
CA LEU A 259 -18.97 -1.66 -6.93
C LEU A 259 -18.48 -2.40 -5.67
N PRO A 260 -19.37 -2.97 -4.84
CA PRO A 260 -19.00 -3.59 -3.56
C PRO A 260 -17.98 -4.74 -3.66
N CYS A 261 -17.82 -5.37 -4.83
CA CYS A 261 -16.86 -6.44 -5.11
C CYS A 261 -15.51 -5.95 -5.63
N VAL A 262 -15.41 -4.67 -6.04
CA VAL A 262 -14.16 -4.05 -6.46
C VAL A 262 -13.45 -3.49 -5.23
N PRO A 263 -12.18 -3.85 -4.95
CA PRO A 263 -11.43 -3.28 -3.84
C PRO A 263 -11.22 -1.77 -4.02
N SER A 264 -11.41 -0.99 -2.95
CA SER A 264 -11.26 0.46 -2.96
C SER A 264 -10.62 0.99 -1.67
N ALA A 265 -9.59 1.82 -1.85
CA ALA A 265 -8.91 2.54 -0.77
C ALA A 265 -9.79 3.63 -0.11
N SER A 266 -10.93 4.01 -0.72
CA SER A 266 -11.86 4.99 -0.15
C SER A 266 -12.72 4.42 0.98
N ARG A 267 -12.78 3.08 1.12
CA ARG A 267 -13.54 2.40 2.18
C ARG A 267 -12.79 2.30 3.50
N CYS A 268 -11.53 2.72 3.54
CA CYS A 268 -10.71 2.69 4.73
C CYS A 268 -10.52 4.09 5.31
N LEU A 269 -10.51 4.18 6.63
CA LEU A 269 -10.20 5.39 7.37
C LEU A 269 -8.68 5.61 7.37
N ARG A 270 -8.22 6.85 7.13
CA ARG A 270 -6.78 7.19 7.08
C ARG A 270 -6.32 8.16 8.17
N HIS A 271 -7.22 8.51 9.07
CA HIS A 271 -6.93 9.33 10.25
C HIS A 271 -7.36 8.57 11.50
N PRO A 272 -6.53 8.52 12.54
CA PRO A 272 -6.89 7.81 13.76
C PRO A 272 -8.11 8.47 14.41
N PRO A 273 -9.19 7.71 14.71
CA PRO A 273 -10.39 8.26 15.32
C PRO A 273 -10.22 8.53 16.83
N ASP A 274 -9.19 7.94 17.44
CA ASP A 274 -8.90 8.05 18.86
C ASP A 274 -7.38 7.98 19.14
N ALA A 275 -6.95 8.45 20.31
CA ALA A 275 -5.54 8.51 20.68
C ALA A 275 -4.89 7.12 20.77
N ARG A 276 -5.65 6.09 21.17
CA ARG A 276 -5.13 4.72 21.26
C ARG A 276 -4.74 4.23 19.87
N SER A 277 -5.60 4.42 18.87
CA SER A 277 -5.39 4.03 17.47
C SER A 277 -4.18 4.72 16.84
N GLY A 278 -3.80 5.92 17.31
CA GLY A 278 -2.62 6.65 16.83
C GLY A 278 -1.30 6.29 17.52
N THR A 279 -1.36 5.75 18.75
CA THR A 279 -0.18 5.46 19.58
C THR A 279 0.36 4.07 19.31
N ALA A 280 1.68 3.93 19.12
CA ALA A 280 2.31 2.64 18.89
C ALA A 280 2.24 1.74 20.15
N PRO A 281 2.08 0.40 19.99
CA PRO A 281 2.14 -0.53 21.10
C PRO A 281 3.56 -0.63 21.68
N GLN A 282 3.67 -0.93 22.97
CA GLN A 282 4.95 -1.05 23.67
C GLN A 282 5.86 -2.14 23.07
N ALA A 283 5.28 -3.24 22.57
CA ALA A 283 6.01 -4.31 21.89
C ALA A 283 6.85 -3.82 20.69
N LEU A 284 6.47 -2.71 20.04
CA LEU A 284 7.25 -2.13 18.95
C LEU A 284 8.54 -1.46 19.45
N ALA A 285 8.52 -0.91 20.67
CA ALA A 285 9.69 -0.27 21.28
C ALA A 285 10.75 -1.28 21.70
N THR A 286 10.35 -2.50 22.06
CA THR A 286 11.24 -3.58 22.48
C THR A 286 11.71 -4.47 21.32
N LEU A 287 11.17 -4.28 20.12
CA LEU A 287 11.54 -5.06 18.95
C LEU A 287 12.92 -4.65 18.42
N GLU A 288 13.78 -5.63 18.16
CA GLU A 288 15.11 -5.44 17.57
C GLU A 288 15.05 -4.86 16.15
N ASP A 289 16.13 -4.20 15.74
CA ASP A 289 16.27 -3.68 14.37
C ASP A 289 16.32 -4.80 13.33
N ALA A 290 15.82 -4.47 12.13
CA ALA A 290 15.62 -5.41 11.04
C ALA A 290 16.88 -5.71 10.25
#